data_AF-A0AAU9FDP7-F1
#
_entry.id   AF-A0AAU9FDP7-F1
#
_cell.length_a   1.000
_cell.length_b   1.000
_cell.length_c   1.000
_cell.angle_alpha   90.00
_cell.angle_beta   90.00
_cell.angle_gamma   90.00
#
_symmetry.space_group_name_H-M   'P 1'
#
loop_
_entity.id
_entity.type
_entity.pdbx_description
1 polymer ?
#
loop_
_entity_poly.entity_id
_entity_poly.type
_entity_poly.pdbx_seq_one_letter_code
_entity_poly.pdbx_strand_id
1 'polypeptide(L)'
;MRGFNTVGDNKLMDCPDRLSFVLQDFKLAGYVTAMSEDRPEKGMCQRHTVDHYLRPMPMPKLRRCLRKRRGVEHTLDYYTQLIERYLRGSQPFFGFFWIHAEASHHDELLIDYLKRFEVLGLYEEAIVVLFSDHGMRFGNLVKLRDDQLEERQPMLFVTLPKWFRQCHPGFFRALQLNRHRLSSPYDLKMTLKHVATLVHMRGI
;
A
#
# COMPACT_ATOMS: atom_id res chain seq x y z
N MET A 1 12.04 -8.73 -38.22
CA MET A 1 11.00 -9.75 -38.45
C MET A 1 10.47 -10.18 -37.08
N ARG A 2 9.18 -10.23 -36.74
CA ARG A 2 7.91 -9.99 -37.46
C ARG A 2 7.02 -9.12 -36.55
N GLY A 3 6.26 -8.22 -37.17
CA GLY A 3 5.21 -7.47 -36.49
C GLY A 3 4.00 -8.35 -36.19
N PHE A 4 3.23 -7.95 -35.16
CA PHE A 4 1.89 -8.45 -34.92
C PHE A 4 0.93 -7.27 -34.96
N ASN A 5 0.48 -6.95 -36.18
CA ASN A 5 -0.86 -6.41 -36.39
C ASN A 5 -1.79 -7.62 -36.54
N THR A 6 -2.66 -7.82 -35.56
CA THR A 6 -3.98 -8.41 -35.82
C THR A 6 -5.01 -7.53 -35.14
N VAL A 7 -5.82 -6.94 -36.00
CA VAL A 7 -7.01 -6.15 -35.74
C VAL A 7 -8.03 -7.01 -35.00
N GLY A 8 -8.71 -6.40 -34.01
CA GLY A 8 -10.03 -6.82 -33.55
C GLY A 8 -10.07 -8.10 -32.72
N ASP A 9 -9.78 -7.99 -31.43
CA ASP A 9 -10.47 -8.80 -30.43
C ASP A 9 -10.49 -8.07 -29.10
N ASN A 10 -11.69 -7.86 -28.56
CA ASN A 10 -11.98 -7.24 -27.26
C ASN A 10 -11.52 -8.12 -26.10
N LYS A 11 -10.22 -8.45 -26.03
CA LYS A 11 -9.64 -9.08 -24.84
C LYS A 11 -9.54 -8.03 -23.75
N LEU A 12 -10.49 -8.08 -22.81
CA LEU A 12 -10.19 -7.75 -21.42
C LEU A 12 -8.78 -8.31 -21.14
N MET A 13 -7.84 -7.44 -20.77
CA MET A 13 -6.50 -7.86 -20.39
C MET A 13 -6.59 -9.04 -19.41
N ASP A 14 -6.14 -10.21 -19.85
CA ASP A 14 -5.93 -11.37 -19.00
C ASP A 14 -5.01 -10.94 -17.85
N CYS A 15 -5.56 -10.99 -16.65
CA CYS A 15 -4.86 -10.68 -15.42
C CYS A 15 -3.97 -11.86 -15.07
N PRO A 16 -2.64 -11.72 -14.97
CA PRO A 16 -1.83 -12.83 -14.49
C PRO A 16 -2.22 -13.11 -13.03
N ASP A 17 -2.66 -14.34 -12.73
CA ASP A 17 -2.98 -14.86 -11.38
C ASP A 17 -1.82 -14.75 -10.34
N ARG A 18 -0.70 -14.14 -10.73
CA ARG A 18 0.54 -14.03 -9.96
C ARG A 18 0.59 -12.78 -9.09
N LEU A 19 -0.38 -11.88 -9.21
CA LEU A 19 -0.41 -10.65 -8.41
C LEU A 19 -1.26 -10.86 -7.15
N SER A 20 -0.64 -11.46 -6.11
CA SER A 20 -0.67 -10.97 -4.73
C SER A 20 -0.52 -12.10 -3.69
N PHE A 21 0.72 -12.50 -3.42
CA PHE A 21 0.95 -13.47 -2.33
C PHE A 21 0.54 -12.87 -0.97
N VAL A 22 0.88 -11.61 -0.67
CA VAL A 22 0.64 -11.04 0.66
C VAL A 22 -0.86 -10.80 0.94
N LEU A 23 -1.64 -10.22 0.01
CA LEU A 23 -3.09 -10.07 0.25
C LEU A 23 -3.76 -11.45 0.37
N GLN A 24 -3.31 -12.43 -0.41
CA GLN A 24 -3.80 -13.80 -0.30
C GLN A 24 -3.43 -14.44 1.04
N ASP A 25 -2.22 -14.22 1.55
CA ASP A 25 -1.77 -14.73 2.86
C ASP A 25 -2.67 -14.17 3.98
N PHE A 26 -2.97 -12.87 3.97
CA PHE A 26 -3.89 -12.25 4.94
C PHE A 26 -5.33 -12.73 4.78
N LYS A 27 -5.82 -12.88 3.55
CA LYS A 27 -7.16 -13.42 3.28
C LYS A 27 -7.31 -14.85 3.79
N LEU A 28 -6.33 -15.71 3.53
CA LEU A 28 -6.29 -17.09 4.03
C LEU A 28 -6.17 -17.14 5.56
N ALA A 29 -5.53 -16.14 6.18
CA ALA A 29 -5.50 -15.98 7.63
C ALA A 29 -6.81 -15.40 8.23
N GLY A 30 -7.85 -15.21 7.41
CA GLY A 30 -9.17 -14.75 7.86
C GLY A 30 -9.33 -13.23 7.94
N TYR A 31 -8.42 -12.45 7.38
CA TYR A 31 -8.58 -10.99 7.32
C TYR A 31 -9.57 -10.60 6.23
N VAL A 32 -10.35 -9.55 6.50
CA VAL A 32 -10.98 -8.78 5.42
C VAL A 32 -9.89 -7.99 4.72
N THR A 33 -9.85 -8.12 3.40
CA THR A 33 -8.81 -7.54 2.56
C THR A 33 -9.33 -6.39 1.72
N ALA A 34 -8.58 -5.30 1.67
CA ALA A 34 -8.89 -4.17 0.82
C ALA A 34 -7.71 -3.70 -0.01
N MET A 35 -8.03 -3.11 -1.15
CA MET A 35 -7.05 -2.50 -2.03
C MET A 35 -7.60 -1.28 -2.75
N SER A 36 -6.74 -0.30 -3.01
CA SER A 36 -7.02 0.77 -3.97
C SER A 36 -5.77 1.28 -4.66
N GLU A 37 -6.00 1.93 -5.81
CA GLU A 37 -4.99 2.58 -6.63
C GLU A 37 -5.62 3.87 -7.20
N ASP A 38 -4.89 4.99 -7.18
CA ASP A 38 -5.42 6.29 -7.62
C ASP A 38 -5.29 6.54 -9.13
N ARG A 39 -4.48 5.74 -9.84
CA ARG A 39 -4.30 5.86 -11.30
C ARG A 39 -4.89 4.69 -12.11
N PRO A 40 -5.83 4.94 -13.05
CA PRO A 40 -6.45 3.87 -13.84
C PRO A 40 -5.48 3.14 -14.77
N GLU A 41 -4.49 3.82 -15.33
CA GLU A 41 -3.47 3.23 -16.20
C GLU A 41 -2.39 2.41 -15.45
N LYS A 42 -2.29 2.63 -14.13
CA LYS A 42 -1.44 1.85 -13.23
C LYS A 42 -2.23 0.83 -12.42
N GLY A 43 -3.54 0.71 -12.71
CA GLY A 43 -4.47 -0.14 -11.99
C GLY A 43 -3.87 -1.53 -11.76
N MET A 44 -3.57 -1.83 -10.51
CA MET A 44 -3.09 -3.15 -10.14
C MET A 44 -4.19 -4.16 -10.47
N CYS A 45 -3.80 -5.19 -11.22
CA CYS A 45 -4.71 -6.18 -11.74
C CYS A 45 -5.14 -7.12 -10.61
N GLN A 46 -6.25 -6.83 -9.90
CA GLN A 46 -6.65 -7.60 -8.71
C GLN A 46 -8.16 -7.71 -8.51
N ARG A 47 -8.94 -7.73 -9.60
CA ARG A 47 -10.40 -7.68 -9.51
C ARG A 47 -11.04 -8.89 -8.80
N HIS A 48 -10.28 -9.95 -8.52
CA HIS A 48 -10.82 -11.23 -8.01
C HIS A 48 -10.23 -11.72 -6.68
N THR A 49 -9.26 -11.04 -6.07
CA THR A 49 -8.53 -11.58 -4.91
C THR A 49 -8.86 -10.89 -3.58
N VAL A 50 -9.30 -9.63 -3.59
CA VAL A 50 -9.62 -8.86 -2.37
C VAL A 50 -11.12 -8.69 -2.15
N ASP A 51 -11.53 -8.46 -0.91
CA ASP A 51 -12.96 -8.29 -0.56
C ASP A 51 -13.47 -6.89 -0.90
N HIS A 52 -12.60 -5.89 -0.80
CA HIS A 52 -12.88 -4.47 -1.00
C HIS A 52 -11.90 -3.88 -2.01
N TYR A 53 -12.36 -3.62 -3.23
CA TYR A 53 -11.51 -3.00 -4.26
C TYR A 53 -12.11 -1.67 -4.72
N LEU A 54 -11.45 -0.55 -4.37
CA LEU A 54 -11.74 0.71 -5.03
C LEU A 54 -11.02 0.72 -6.38
N ARG A 55 -11.79 0.42 -7.41
CA ARG A 55 -11.36 0.59 -8.80
C ARG A 55 -11.00 2.07 -9.04
N PRO A 56 -9.81 2.36 -9.61
CA PRO A 56 -9.48 3.72 -10.01
C PRO A 56 -10.56 4.27 -10.95
N MET A 57 -11.04 5.48 -10.66
CA MET A 57 -12.09 6.08 -11.47
C MET A 57 -11.55 6.41 -12.87
N PRO A 58 -12.33 6.19 -13.94
CA PRO A 58 -11.92 6.53 -15.30
C PRO A 58 -11.78 8.06 -15.40
N MET A 59 -10.56 8.57 -15.27
CA MET A 59 -10.26 9.99 -15.40
C MET A 59 -9.70 10.26 -16.81
N PRO A 60 -10.20 11.29 -17.53
CA PRO A 60 -9.57 11.73 -18.76
C PRO A 60 -8.11 12.11 -18.46
N LYS A 61 -7.14 11.69 -19.28
CA LYS A 61 -5.71 12.01 -19.10
C LYS A 61 -5.43 13.50 -18.90
N LEU A 62 -6.32 14.37 -19.40
CA LEU A 62 -6.23 15.82 -19.33
C LEU A 62 -6.79 16.43 -18.02
N ARG A 63 -7.56 15.66 -17.23
CA ARG A 63 -8.14 16.11 -15.95
C ARG A 63 -7.69 15.17 -14.83
N ARG A 64 -6.71 15.64 -14.05
CA ARG A 64 -6.25 14.99 -12.79
C ARG A 64 -7.29 15.03 -11.66
N CYS A 65 -8.46 15.64 -11.89
CA CYS A 65 -9.52 15.80 -10.91
C CYS A 65 -10.87 15.31 -11.45
N LEU A 66 -11.58 14.52 -10.66
CA LEU A 66 -12.98 14.16 -10.86
C LEU A 66 -13.83 14.86 -9.79
N ARG A 67 -14.93 15.52 -10.20
CA ARG A 67 -15.83 16.23 -9.27
C ARG A 67 -15.09 17.19 -8.29
N LYS A 68 -14.06 17.89 -8.79
CA LYS A 68 -13.18 18.80 -8.02
C LYS A 68 -12.26 18.15 -6.97
N ARG A 69 -12.19 16.81 -6.89
CA ARG A 69 -11.25 16.08 -6.03
C ARG A 69 -10.19 15.40 -6.90
N ARG A 70 -8.96 15.29 -6.40
CA ARG A 70 -7.86 14.57 -7.07
C ARG A 70 -8.01 13.06 -6.89
N GLY A 71 -7.40 12.27 -7.78
CA GLY A 71 -7.39 10.80 -7.67
C GLY A 71 -6.93 10.30 -6.29
N VAL A 72 -5.80 10.85 -5.81
CA VAL A 72 -5.23 10.55 -4.48
C VAL A 72 -6.23 10.76 -3.33
N GLU A 73 -7.07 11.78 -3.42
CA GLU A 73 -8.07 12.09 -2.37
C GLU A 73 -9.16 11.03 -2.31
N HIS A 74 -9.54 10.43 -3.46
CA HIS A 74 -10.50 9.33 -3.47
C HIS A 74 -9.95 8.08 -2.80
N THR A 75 -8.68 7.75 -3.06
CA THR A 75 -8.00 6.64 -2.38
C THR A 75 -7.90 6.88 -0.87
N LEU A 76 -7.50 8.08 -0.44
CA LEU A 76 -7.36 8.40 0.98
C LEU A 76 -8.72 8.51 1.71
N ASP A 77 -9.76 9.02 1.05
CA ASP A 77 -11.14 9.01 1.57
C ASP A 77 -11.67 7.57 1.72
N TYR A 78 -11.34 6.68 0.78
CA TYR A 78 -11.71 5.27 0.87
C TYR A 78 -10.97 4.54 1.99
N TYR A 79 -9.68 4.80 2.15
CA TYR A 79 -8.92 4.29 3.29
C TYR A 79 -9.57 4.73 4.60
N THR A 80 -9.92 6.02 4.72
CA THR A 80 -10.63 6.56 5.89
C THR A 80 -11.90 5.77 6.22
N GLN A 81 -12.77 5.52 5.22
CA GLN A 81 -14.01 4.76 5.41
C GLN A 81 -13.76 3.34 5.92
N LEU A 82 -12.69 2.69 5.44
CA LEU A 82 -12.33 1.35 5.89
C LEU A 82 -11.75 1.34 7.31
N ILE A 83 -10.97 2.36 7.69
CA ILE A 83 -10.54 2.56 9.08
C ILE A 83 -11.76 2.67 9.99
N GLU A 84 -12.68 3.58 9.67
CA GLU A 84 -13.91 3.81 10.46
C GLU A 84 -14.75 2.52 10.57
N ARG A 85 -14.79 1.69 9.51
CA ARG A 85 -15.59 0.46 9.47
C ARG A 85 -14.99 -0.72 10.24
N TYR A 86 -13.66 -0.88 10.17
CA TYR A 86 -13.00 -2.14 10.56
C TYR A 86 -12.01 -2.00 11.71
N LEU A 87 -11.45 -0.83 11.99
CA LEU A 87 -10.34 -0.67 12.94
C LEU A 87 -10.64 -1.26 14.33
N ARG A 88 -11.88 -1.08 14.81
CA ARG A 88 -12.34 -1.58 16.12
C ARG A 88 -13.36 -2.72 15.99
N GLY A 89 -13.44 -3.32 14.81
CA GLY A 89 -14.30 -4.47 14.57
C GLY A 89 -13.70 -5.76 15.15
N SER A 90 -14.54 -6.78 15.31
CA SER A 90 -14.08 -8.13 15.69
C SER A 90 -13.33 -8.85 14.56
N GLN A 91 -13.60 -8.47 13.31
CA GLN A 91 -12.96 -9.04 12.13
C GLN A 91 -11.64 -8.31 11.84
N PRO A 92 -10.50 -9.00 11.78
CA PRO A 92 -9.23 -8.36 11.45
C PRO A 92 -9.21 -7.86 9.99
N PHE A 93 -8.49 -6.76 9.75
CA PHE A 93 -8.48 -6.06 8.46
C PHE A 93 -7.06 -5.81 7.95
N PHE A 94 -6.83 -6.07 6.66
CA PHE A 94 -5.59 -5.78 5.97
C PHE A 94 -5.87 -4.97 4.69
N GLY A 95 -5.30 -3.77 4.60
CA GLY A 95 -5.49 -2.87 3.48
C GLY A 95 -4.19 -2.52 2.77
N PHE A 96 -4.21 -2.54 1.44
CA PHE A 96 -3.11 -2.05 0.60
C PHE A 96 -3.58 -0.87 -0.25
N PHE A 97 -3.15 0.34 0.09
CA PHE A 97 -3.59 1.56 -0.57
C PHE A 97 -2.41 2.22 -1.27
N TRP A 98 -2.47 2.29 -2.60
CA TRP A 98 -1.43 2.90 -3.40
C TRP A 98 -1.85 4.28 -3.90
N ILE A 99 -0.96 5.24 -3.73
CA ILE A 99 -1.15 6.63 -4.17
C ILE A 99 0.04 7.08 -5.00
N HIS A 100 -0.23 7.72 -6.13
CA HIS A 100 0.77 8.33 -6.98
C HIS A 100 0.83 9.84 -6.75
N ALA A 101 1.39 10.23 -5.61
CA ALA A 101 1.71 11.61 -5.32
C ALA A 101 2.97 12.03 -6.09
N GLU A 102 2.86 13.03 -6.98
CA GLU A 102 4.05 13.74 -7.46
C GLU A 102 4.62 14.53 -6.27
N ALA A 103 5.80 14.13 -5.79
CA ALA A 103 6.41 14.50 -4.50
C ALA A 103 6.49 15.99 -4.15
N SER A 104 6.14 16.91 -5.05
CA SER A 104 6.21 18.36 -4.85
C SER A 104 4.87 19.03 -4.50
N HIS A 105 3.71 18.35 -4.59
CA HIS A 105 2.40 19.02 -4.46
C HIS A 105 1.39 18.32 -3.52
N HIS A 106 1.83 17.33 -2.74
CA HIS A 106 0.91 16.47 -1.97
C HIS A 106 1.27 16.28 -0.50
N ASP A 107 2.37 16.87 -0.01
CA ASP A 107 2.82 16.66 1.36
C ASP A 107 1.81 17.18 2.38
N GLU A 108 1.29 18.40 2.20
CA GLU A 108 0.26 18.96 3.08
C GLU A 108 -1.01 18.09 3.11
N LEU A 109 -1.45 17.62 1.94
CA LEU A 109 -2.60 16.73 1.83
C LEU A 109 -2.34 15.42 2.59
N LEU A 110 -1.19 14.79 2.36
CA LEU A 110 -0.85 13.53 3.01
C LEU A 110 -0.75 13.72 4.52
N ILE A 111 -0.11 14.80 4.99
CA ILE A 111 -0.02 15.16 6.41
C ILE A 111 -1.42 15.29 7.03
N ASP A 112 -2.35 15.97 6.37
CA ASP A 112 -3.72 16.13 6.88
C ASP A 112 -4.45 14.78 7.03
N TYR A 113 -4.28 13.86 6.07
CA TYR A 113 -4.83 12.51 6.21
C TYR A 113 -4.12 11.69 7.29
N LEU A 114 -2.78 11.78 7.41
CA LEU A 114 -2.04 11.07 8.46
C LEU A 114 -2.48 11.54 9.86
N LYS A 115 -2.71 12.84 10.05
CA LYS A 115 -3.30 13.41 11.29
C LYS A 115 -4.73 12.94 11.50
N ARG A 116 -5.54 12.88 10.43
CA ARG A 116 -6.91 12.34 10.52
C ARG A 116 -6.89 10.88 10.96
N PHE A 117 -5.96 10.06 10.46
CA PHE A 117 -5.83 8.66 10.85
C PHE A 117 -5.38 8.51 12.31
N GLU A 118 -4.53 9.42 12.80
CA GLU A 118 -4.18 9.50 14.22
C GLU A 118 -5.42 9.78 15.08
N VAL A 119 -6.24 10.77 14.72
CA VAL A 119 -7.50 11.08 15.43
C VAL A 119 -8.47 9.88 15.43
N LEU A 120 -8.50 9.10 14.35
CA LEU A 120 -9.31 7.87 14.28
C LEU A 120 -8.76 6.72 15.14
N GLY A 121 -7.52 6.82 15.63
CA GLY A 121 -6.85 5.83 16.46
C GLY A 121 -6.10 4.75 15.67
N LEU A 122 -5.77 5.02 14.40
CA LEU A 122 -5.13 4.01 13.53
C LEU A 122 -3.83 3.48 14.13
N TYR A 123 -2.99 4.35 14.67
CA TYR A 123 -1.64 3.99 15.15
C TYR A 123 -1.66 3.29 16.52
N GLU A 124 -2.77 3.40 17.25
CA GLU A 124 -3.03 2.77 18.53
C GLU A 124 -3.52 1.33 18.38
N GLU A 125 -4.23 1.04 17.28
CA GLU A 125 -4.90 -0.23 17.06
C GLU A 125 -4.25 -1.10 15.97
N ALA A 126 -3.57 -0.51 14.99
CA ALA A 126 -3.05 -1.23 13.82
C ALA A 126 -1.54 -1.10 13.64
N ILE A 127 -0.94 -2.12 13.01
CA ILE A 127 0.38 -2.02 12.41
C ILE A 127 0.24 -1.19 11.12
N VAL A 128 0.96 -0.08 11.02
CA VAL A 128 0.93 0.79 9.85
C VAL A 128 2.27 0.77 9.17
N VAL A 129 2.27 0.49 7.86
CA VAL A 129 3.47 0.55 7.01
C VAL A 129 3.23 1.60 5.94
N LEU A 130 4.06 2.65 5.94
CA LEU A 130 4.10 3.66 4.90
C LEU A 130 5.41 3.48 4.13
N PHE A 131 5.33 3.21 2.83
CA PHE A 131 6.52 2.93 2.02
C PHE A 131 6.36 3.41 0.57
N SER A 132 7.47 3.54 -0.15
CA SER A 132 7.49 3.77 -1.60
C SER A 132 8.14 2.58 -2.34
N ASP A 133 7.83 2.40 -3.62
CA ASP A 133 8.42 1.35 -4.46
C ASP A 133 9.83 1.70 -4.93
N HIS A 134 10.12 3.00 -5.02
CA HIS A 134 11.41 3.54 -5.39
C HIS A 134 11.67 4.89 -4.69
N GLY A 135 12.91 5.36 -4.74
CA GLY A 135 13.27 6.75 -4.42
C GLY A 135 13.02 7.67 -5.63
N MET A 136 13.70 8.81 -5.72
CA MET A 136 13.43 9.76 -6.80
C MET A 136 13.96 9.28 -8.15
N ARG A 137 13.08 9.19 -9.16
CA ARG A 137 13.41 8.72 -10.53
C ARG A 137 13.41 9.82 -11.59
N PHE A 138 13.06 11.04 -11.19
CA PHE A 138 12.94 12.19 -12.09
C PHE A 138 13.52 13.42 -11.40
N GLY A 139 14.03 14.38 -12.17
CA GLY A 139 14.56 15.64 -11.65
C GLY A 139 16.07 15.76 -11.80
N ASN A 140 16.70 16.57 -10.95
CA ASN A 140 18.13 16.88 -11.09
C ASN A 140 19.04 15.89 -10.36
N LEU A 141 18.59 15.22 -9.29
CA LEU A 141 19.44 14.25 -8.59
C LEU A 141 19.73 13.01 -9.44
N VAL A 142 18.80 12.62 -10.32
CA VAL A 142 19.02 11.51 -11.28
C VAL A 142 20.00 11.86 -12.41
N LYS A 143 20.53 13.08 -12.46
CA LYS A 143 21.59 13.48 -13.40
C LYS A 143 23.00 13.38 -12.78
N LEU A 144 23.09 13.08 -11.49
CA LEU A 144 24.36 12.93 -10.78
C LEU A 144 25.00 11.57 -11.10
N ARG A 145 26.30 11.46 -10.86
CA ARG A 145 27.06 10.22 -11.14
C ARG A 145 26.58 9.01 -10.35
N ASP A 146 25.95 9.24 -9.20
CA ASP A 146 25.47 8.21 -8.27
C ASP A 146 23.93 8.21 -8.17
N ASP A 147 23.24 8.51 -9.27
CA ASP A 147 21.77 8.50 -9.40
C ASP A 147 21.11 7.21 -8.91
N GLN A 148 21.79 6.08 -9.06
CA GLN A 148 21.32 4.77 -8.58
C GLN A 148 21.10 4.73 -7.07
N LEU A 149 21.83 5.53 -6.28
CA LEU A 149 21.60 5.62 -4.84
C LEU A 149 20.25 6.28 -4.57
N GLU A 150 19.93 7.35 -5.29
CA GLU A 150 18.67 8.07 -5.14
C GLU A 150 17.48 7.21 -5.58
N GLU A 151 17.58 6.50 -6.72
CA GLU A 151 16.51 5.61 -7.18
C GLU A 151 16.27 4.44 -6.22
N ARG A 152 17.33 3.94 -5.56
CA ARG A 152 17.28 2.79 -4.64
C ARG A 152 17.06 3.16 -3.18
N GLN A 153 16.66 4.39 -2.89
CA GLN A 153 16.31 4.84 -1.54
C GLN A 153 14.80 5.06 -1.39
N PRO A 154 13.99 3.98 -1.37
CA PRO A 154 12.59 4.10 -1.03
C PRO A 154 12.42 4.47 0.44
N MET A 155 11.31 5.15 0.72
CA MET A 155 10.84 5.41 2.06
C MET A 155 10.29 4.12 2.69
N LEU A 156 10.57 3.88 3.97
CA LEU A 156 9.95 2.81 4.76
C LEU A 156 9.78 3.25 6.23
N PHE A 157 8.54 3.52 6.61
CA PHE A 157 8.13 3.82 7.97
C PHE A 157 7.18 2.74 8.48
N VAL A 158 7.45 2.23 9.69
CA VAL A 158 6.64 1.20 10.33
C VAL A 158 6.27 1.65 11.74
N THR A 159 4.97 1.70 12.02
CA THR A 159 4.43 1.99 13.34
C THR A 159 3.80 0.73 13.92
N LEU A 160 4.12 0.44 15.19
CA LEU A 160 3.54 -0.67 15.94
C LEU A 160 2.70 -0.15 17.11
N PRO A 161 1.46 -0.63 17.28
CA PRO A 161 0.63 -0.23 18.39
C PRO A 161 1.22 -0.71 19.72
N LYS A 162 0.91 -0.02 20.83
CA LYS A 162 1.51 -0.29 22.15
C LYS A 162 1.30 -1.75 22.59
N TRP A 163 0.07 -2.24 22.43
CA TRP A 163 -0.28 -3.62 22.79
C TRP A 163 0.53 -4.64 21.98
N PHE A 164 0.76 -4.40 20.69
CA PHE A 164 1.51 -5.33 19.85
C PHE A 164 2.97 -5.40 20.26
N ARG A 165 3.58 -4.27 20.62
CA ARG A 165 4.95 -4.23 21.15
C ARG A 165 5.08 -5.02 22.46
N GLN A 166 4.05 -5.01 23.29
CA GLN A 166 4.00 -5.76 24.56
C GLN A 166 3.79 -7.26 24.34
N CYS A 167 2.88 -7.65 23.44
CA CYS A 167 2.61 -9.05 23.11
C CYS A 167 3.73 -9.71 22.27
N HIS A 168 4.41 -8.94 21.43
CA HIS A 168 5.45 -9.43 20.51
C HIS A 168 6.76 -8.63 20.67
N PRO A 169 7.41 -8.67 21.84
CA PRO A 169 8.60 -7.85 22.11
C PRO A 169 9.79 -8.23 21.22
N GLY A 170 9.86 -9.49 20.76
CA GLY A 170 10.85 -9.93 19.77
C GLY A 170 10.71 -9.22 18.43
N PHE A 171 9.47 -9.03 17.95
CA PHE A 171 9.19 -8.32 16.70
C PHE A 171 9.59 -6.84 16.81
N PHE A 172 9.25 -6.20 17.94
CA PHE A 172 9.66 -4.82 18.19
C PHE A 172 11.18 -4.66 18.24
N ARG A 173 11.89 -5.55 18.94
CA ARG A 173 13.38 -5.53 18.98
C ARG A 173 13.98 -5.72 17.59
N ALA A 174 13.43 -6.63 16.79
CA ALA A 174 13.91 -6.87 15.43
C ALA A 174 13.77 -5.61 14.54
N LEU A 175 12.65 -4.89 14.60
CA LEU A 175 12.51 -3.63 13.87
C LEU A 175 13.48 -2.56 14.37
N GLN A 176 13.66 -2.42 15.69
CA GLN A 176 14.61 -1.45 16.25
C GLN A 176 16.05 -1.72 15.79
N LEU A 177 16.48 -2.98 15.78
CA LEU A 177 17.81 -3.37 15.32
C LEU A 177 18.02 -3.13 13.81
N ASN A 178 16.98 -3.33 13.00
CA ASN A 178 17.08 -3.22 11.54
C ASN A 178 16.83 -1.81 11.00
N ARG A 179 16.46 -0.84 11.83
CA ARG A 179 16.11 0.53 11.39
C ARG A 179 17.25 1.28 10.67
N HIS A 180 18.50 0.86 10.86
CA HIS A 180 19.69 1.43 10.22
C HIS A 180 20.47 0.38 9.41
N ARG A 181 19.83 -0.76 9.10
CA ARG A 181 20.41 -1.82 8.28
C ARG A 181 19.78 -1.78 6.90
N LEU A 182 20.57 -2.19 5.90
CA LEU A 182 20.04 -2.35 4.56
C LEU A 182 18.95 -3.43 4.59
N SER A 183 17.79 -3.09 4.06
CA SER A 183 16.66 -3.99 3.87
C SER A 183 16.16 -3.89 2.44
N SER A 184 15.44 -4.92 2.02
CA SER A 184 14.88 -5.04 0.69
C SER A 184 13.35 -5.14 0.74
N PRO A 185 12.65 -4.89 -0.38
CA PRO A 185 11.22 -5.18 -0.48
C PRO A 185 10.88 -6.65 -0.17
N TYR A 186 11.83 -7.57 -0.36
CA TYR A 186 11.66 -8.97 0.02
C TYR A 186 11.58 -9.15 1.53
N ASP A 187 12.41 -8.43 2.30
CA ASP A 187 12.37 -8.46 3.77
C ASP A 187 11.04 -7.93 4.30
N LEU A 188 10.50 -6.86 3.69
CA LEU A 188 9.17 -6.35 4.02
C LEU A 188 8.08 -7.37 3.69
N LYS A 189 8.14 -8.01 2.51
CA LYS A 189 7.21 -9.08 2.13
C LYS A 189 7.24 -10.22 3.16
N MET A 190 8.42 -10.70 3.55
CA MET A 190 8.56 -11.77 4.53
C MET A 190 8.09 -11.35 5.93
N THR A 191 8.31 -10.09 6.29
CA THR A 191 7.80 -9.49 7.53
C THR A 191 6.27 -9.51 7.56
N LEU A 192 5.61 -9.09 6.48
CA LEU A 192 4.15 -9.10 6.36
C LEU A 192 3.58 -10.54 6.38
N LYS A 193 4.24 -11.48 5.69
CA LYS A 193 3.88 -12.92 5.77
C LYS A 193 3.93 -13.43 7.21
N HIS A 194 5.00 -13.11 7.94
CA HIS A 194 5.12 -13.50 9.34
C HIS A 194 3.99 -12.89 10.19
N VAL A 195 3.65 -11.61 9.99
CA VAL A 195 2.52 -10.97 10.67
C VAL A 195 1.20 -11.73 10.41
N ALA A 196 0.93 -12.12 9.17
CA ALA A 196 -0.29 -12.88 8.83
C ALA A 196 -0.40 -14.22 9.60
N THR A 197 0.73 -14.85 9.96
CA THR A 197 0.71 -16.09 10.77
C THR A 197 0.38 -15.86 12.25
N LEU A 198 0.53 -14.64 12.78
CA LEU A 198 0.36 -14.36 14.22
C LEU A 198 -1.09 -14.47 14.70
N VAL A 199 -2.08 -14.37 13.80
CA VAL A 199 -3.51 -14.46 14.17
C VAL A 199 -3.89 -15.82 14.73
N HIS A 200 -3.25 -16.88 14.26
CA HIS A 200 -3.48 -18.24 14.78
C HIS A 200 -2.87 -18.47 16.18
N MET A 201 -2.12 -17.50 16.72
CA MET A 201 -1.56 -17.57 18.08
C MET A 201 -2.44 -16.92 19.14
N ARG A 202 -3.55 -16.24 18.75
CA ARG A 202 -4.62 -15.90 19.69
C ARG A 202 -5.51 -17.12 19.87
N GLY A 203 -5.01 -18.09 20.65
CA GLY A 203 -5.86 -19.09 21.27
C GLY A 203 -6.81 -18.40 22.25
N ILE A 204 -8.00 -18.08 21.76
CA ILE A 204 -9.24 -18.07 22.55
C ILE A 204 -10.01 -19.30 22.10
#